data_AF-A0A4R2QXF3-F1
#
_entry.id   AF-A0A4R2QXF3-F1
#
_cell.length_a   1.000
_cell.length_b   1.000
_cell.length_c   1.000
_cell.angle_alpha   90.00
_cell.angle_beta   90.00
_cell.angle_gamma   90.00
#
_symmetry.space_group_name_H-M   'P 1'
#
loop_
_entity.id
_entity.type
_entity.pdbx_description
1 polymer ?
#
loop_
_entity_poly.entity_id
_entity_poly.type
_entity_poly.pdbx_seq_one_letter_code
_entity_poly.pdbx_strand_id
1 'polypeptide(L)'
;MKLTTRLGLFLALAFLVTACGSADESKQPESELPEQVVQLPEQEMLPKKAEQTGQAEEKQPADRKDDAKEPSTAQGAEKQPEQPNTATPSVKPGANPPAPAAGTPSGGGKTGTGGTAGTGSGAGTAKPAQPSTPPKAQPAGSFNMLVTHNFGGSSVFSQNLNYYKGNSVMDVMHAHLEVETKYGGGFVNSINGVASGYTDKSIFTRKKRDWFYYVNGSVAGVGADAYSAQTGDTVWWDYHDWSGSGSNTPSVVGAYPHPFTVGYNGSRPGTVIYYSGSHADDANRLATALRGFGAGNVRTAAYGNQNLIENTTNVIVLGTWPELQGQSSVQDLFSAPTRTGIYAHIENGAVQMLDYTGDESGQTGQALIAATGTGNGDTTPTWLLIGMDEPALDAAVNTLVSSKGKLRGKIGVVLSNGAAVGVPVAP
;
A
#
# COMPACT_ATOMS: atom_id res chain seq x y z
N MET A 1 53.08 22.55 -29.44
CA MET A 1 53.91 21.91 -30.49
C MET A 1 55.04 21.14 -29.78
N LYS A 2 55.47 19.97 -30.29
CA LYS A 2 56.11 18.86 -29.54
C LYS A 2 55.06 18.12 -28.67
N LEU A 3 54.60 16.88 -28.94
CA LEU A 3 55.22 15.55 -29.17
C LEU A 3 55.69 14.89 -27.85
N THR A 4 54.99 13.88 -27.27
CA THR A 4 54.94 12.40 -27.58
C THR A 4 56.23 11.65 -27.17
N THR A 5 56.25 10.38 -26.69
CA THR A 5 55.33 9.23 -26.81
C THR A 5 55.67 8.08 -25.81
N ARG A 6 54.74 7.13 -25.57
CA ARG A 6 54.91 5.74 -25.03
C ARG A 6 55.36 5.62 -23.54
N LEU A 7 54.85 4.73 -22.68
CA LEU A 7 54.29 3.35 -22.72
C LEU A 7 55.35 2.23 -22.54
N GLY A 8 55.21 1.46 -21.44
CA GLY A 8 55.94 0.22 -21.16
C GLY A 8 55.35 -0.51 -19.93
N LEU A 9 55.23 -1.83 -20.01
CA LEU A 9 54.66 -2.72 -18.98
C LEU A 9 55.62 -3.91 -18.81
N PHE A 10 55.96 -4.28 -17.58
CA PHE A 10 56.64 -5.56 -17.28
C PHE A 10 56.24 -6.13 -15.92
N LEU A 11 56.29 -7.45 -15.82
CA LEU A 11 55.91 -8.26 -14.66
C LEU A 11 57.04 -9.25 -14.38
N ALA A 12 57.41 -9.45 -13.10
CA ALA A 12 58.37 -10.48 -12.70
C ALA A 12 58.09 -10.95 -11.25
N LEU A 13 58.34 -12.23 -10.98
CA LEU A 13 58.12 -12.91 -9.70
C LEU A 13 59.36 -13.74 -9.38
N ALA A 14 59.79 -13.80 -8.11
CA ALA A 14 60.89 -14.67 -7.69
C ALA A 14 60.71 -15.16 -6.23
N PHE A 15 60.95 -16.45 -6.01
CA PHE A 15 61.03 -17.10 -4.70
C PHE A 15 62.50 -17.23 -4.25
N LEU A 16 62.73 -17.38 -2.95
CA LEU A 16 64.00 -17.88 -2.38
C LEU A 16 63.70 -18.74 -1.13
N VAL A 17 64.44 -19.85 -0.96
CA VAL A 17 64.23 -20.86 0.09
C VAL A 17 65.56 -21.47 0.55
N THR A 18 65.74 -21.59 1.86
CA THR A 18 66.75 -22.40 2.59
C THR A 18 66.14 -22.74 3.96
N ALA A 19 66.01 -23.99 4.45
CA ALA A 19 67.00 -25.06 4.66
C ALA A 19 68.03 -24.72 5.76
N CYS A 20 68.34 -25.56 6.76
CA CYS A 20 67.93 -26.95 7.05
C CYS A 20 68.07 -27.28 8.56
N GLY A 21 67.49 -28.38 9.05
CA GLY A 21 67.70 -28.86 10.44
C GLY A 21 66.92 -30.13 10.82
N SER A 22 67.64 -31.25 10.95
CA SER A 22 67.14 -32.58 11.37
C SER A 22 67.38 -32.82 12.88
N ALA A 23 66.84 -33.84 13.57
CA ALA A 23 65.59 -34.61 13.48
C ALA A 23 65.58 -35.57 14.71
N ASP A 24 64.42 -35.93 15.27
CA ASP A 24 64.29 -37.08 16.19
C ASP A 24 62.84 -37.59 16.20
N GLU A 25 62.62 -38.86 16.57
CA GLU A 25 61.37 -39.60 16.33
C GLU A 25 60.77 -40.21 17.62
N SER A 26 59.56 -39.76 18.02
CA SER A 26 58.72 -40.57 18.92
C SER A 26 57.21 -40.25 18.85
N LYS A 27 56.45 -41.28 18.45
CA LYS A 27 55.08 -41.69 18.86
C LYS A 27 53.99 -40.63 19.08
N GLN A 28 52.89 -40.79 18.33
CA GLN A 28 51.58 -40.19 18.63
C GLN A 28 50.96 -40.72 19.94
N PRO A 29 49.94 -40.01 20.46
CA PRO A 29 48.56 -40.52 20.31
C PRO A 29 47.64 -39.56 19.53
N GLU A 30 46.40 -40.01 19.31
CA GLU A 30 45.35 -39.27 18.58
C GLU A 30 44.93 -37.96 19.26
N SER A 31 44.44 -37.00 18.47
CA SER A 31 43.76 -35.79 18.95
C SER A 31 42.40 -35.68 18.27
N GLU A 32 41.32 -35.95 19.00
CA GLU A 32 39.95 -35.79 18.49
C GLU A 32 39.64 -34.31 18.22
N LEU A 33 38.81 -34.06 17.20
CA LEU A 33 38.34 -32.71 16.87
C LEU A 33 37.22 -32.32 17.85
N PRO A 34 37.26 -31.11 18.45
CA PRO A 34 36.25 -30.71 19.43
C PRO A 34 34.90 -30.44 18.77
N GLU A 35 33.83 -31.04 19.31
CA GLU A 35 32.45 -30.72 18.93
C GLU A 35 32.09 -29.28 19.29
N GLN A 36 31.56 -28.50 18.34
CA GLN A 36 30.97 -27.20 18.63
C GLN A 36 29.48 -27.35 18.98
N VAL A 37 29.18 -27.33 20.27
CA VAL A 37 27.80 -27.32 20.79
C VAL A 37 27.13 -25.99 20.43
N VAL A 38 26.09 -26.05 19.60
CA VAL A 38 25.26 -24.89 19.25
C VAL A 38 24.24 -24.62 20.37
N GLN A 39 24.43 -23.53 21.11
CA GLN A 39 23.44 -23.04 22.06
C GLN A 39 22.39 -22.18 21.34
N LEU A 40 21.12 -22.56 21.48
CA LEU A 40 19.97 -21.73 21.11
C LEU A 40 19.58 -20.87 22.33
N PRO A 41 19.22 -19.57 22.16
CA PRO A 41 18.75 -18.75 23.26
C PRO A 41 17.36 -19.20 23.75
N GLU A 42 17.17 -19.23 25.07
CA GLU A 42 15.94 -19.66 25.72
C GLU A 42 14.81 -18.62 25.63
N GLN A 43 13.57 -19.07 25.85
CA GLN A 43 12.38 -18.23 25.86
C GLN A 43 12.06 -17.74 27.28
N GLU A 44 11.94 -16.42 27.47
CA GLU A 44 11.45 -15.88 28.74
C GLU A 44 9.96 -16.20 28.93
N MET A 45 9.63 -16.92 30.00
CA MET A 45 8.25 -17.19 30.41
C MET A 45 7.87 -16.35 31.64
N LEU A 46 6.70 -15.72 31.59
CA LEU A 46 6.14 -14.91 32.67
C LEU A 46 5.84 -15.77 33.93
N PRO A 47 6.27 -15.35 35.14
CA PRO A 47 6.07 -16.14 36.36
C PRO A 47 4.64 -16.03 36.89
N LYS A 48 4.00 -17.16 37.18
CA LYS A 48 2.82 -17.22 38.07
C LYS A 48 3.28 -17.09 39.52
N LYS A 49 2.60 -16.24 40.30
CA LYS A 49 2.77 -16.17 41.77
C LYS A 49 1.89 -17.23 42.45
N ALA A 50 2.47 -18.00 43.35
CA ALA A 50 1.75 -18.99 44.17
C ALA A 50 1.40 -18.43 45.56
N GLU A 51 0.38 -19.02 46.19
CA GLU A 51 0.07 -18.85 47.61
C GLU A 51 0.96 -19.74 48.48
N GLN A 52 1.28 -19.30 49.70
CA GLN A 52 1.39 -20.22 50.84
C GLN A 52 1.11 -19.52 52.18
N THR A 53 0.64 -20.32 53.13
CA THR A 53 -0.03 -19.94 54.39
C THR A 53 0.89 -19.88 55.60
N GLY A 54 0.53 -19.09 56.62
CA GLY A 54 0.75 -19.48 58.03
C GLY A 54 1.13 -18.38 59.04
N GLN A 55 0.17 -18.02 59.92
CA GLN A 55 0.27 -17.81 61.40
C GLN A 55 1.41 -16.94 62.01
N ALA A 56 1.22 -16.18 63.11
CA ALA A 56 0.07 -15.89 64.00
C ALA A 56 0.33 -14.61 64.85
N GLU A 57 -0.72 -14.09 65.53
CA GLU A 57 -0.80 -13.40 66.86
C GLU A 57 0.23 -12.27 67.24
N GLU A 58 -0.07 -11.20 68.01
CA GLU A 58 -1.20 -10.83 68.90
C GLU A 58 -1.22 -9.29 69.18
N LYS A 59 -2.31 -8.79 69.80
CA LYS A 59 -2.47 -7.56 70.65
C LYS A 59 -3.04 -6.22 70.11
N GLN A 60 -4.06 -5.77 70.84
CA GLN A 60 -4.63 -4.41 71.01
C GLN A 60 -4.40 -3.98 72.49
N PRO A 61 -4.49 -2.69 72.91
CA PRO A 61 -5.72 -1.87 73.01
C PRO A 61 -5.53 -0.43 72.44
N ALA A 62 -6.49 0.51 72.30
CA ALA A 62 -7.93 0.70 72.64
C ALA A 62 -8.27 1.75 73.74
N ASP A 63 -8.82 2.91 73.33
CA ASP A 63 -9.71 3.86 74.05
C ASP A 63 -10.46 4.70 72.97
N ARG A 64 -11.81 4.89 72.97
CA ARG A 64 -12.67 5.86 73.71
C ARG A 64 -12.41 7.34 73.37
N LYS A 65 -13.38 8.24 73.13
CA LYS A 65 -14.87 8.24 72.86
C LYS A 65 -15.14 9.56 72.01
N ASP A 66 -16.29 10.18 71.70
CA ASP A 66 -17.70 10.26 72.17
C ASP A 66 -18.70 10.57 71.01
N ASP A 67 -19.96 10.11 71.19
CA ASP A 67 -21.31 10.67 70.87
C ASP A 67 -21.51 11.96 70.01
N ALA A 68 -22.64 12.19 69.32
CA ALA A 68 -23.76 11.35 68.83
C ALA A 68 -24.78 12.19 68.00
N LYS A 69 -25.41 11.63 66.95
CA LYS A 69 -26.88 11.74 66.66
C LYS A 69 -27.33 10.96 65.40
N GLU A 70 -28.56 10.47 65.46
CA GLU A 70 -29.34 9.78 64.39
C GLU A 70 -30.81 10.36 64.43
N PRO A 71 -31.81 10.02 63.57
CA PRO A 71 -32.23 8.63 63.27
C PRO A 71 -32.80 8.27 61.87
N SER A 72 -32.69 6.98 61.49
CA SER A 72 -33.60 6.19 60.62
C SER A 72 -33.88 6.61 59.14
N THR A 73 -34.22 5.73 58.19
CA THR A 73 -34.79 4.35 58.23
C THR A 73 -34.14 3.38 57.21
N ALA A 74 -34.36 2.07 57.39
CA ALA A 74 -33.86 0.95 56.55
C ALA A 74 -34.48 0.89 55.12
N GLN A 75 -34.04 0.09 54.13
CA GLN A 75 -33.27 -1.19 54.07
C GLN A 75 -32.36 -1.24 52.81
N GLY A 76 -31.42 -2.18 52.61
CA GLY A 76 -30.91 -3.24 53.51
C GLY A 76 -30.68 -4.64 52.90
N ALA A 77 -29.92 -4.81 51.81
CA ALA A 77 -29.48 -6.13 51.30
C ALA A 77 -28.13 -6.06 50.52
N GLU A 78 -27.33 -7.13 50.57
CA GLU A 78 -25.95 -7.19 50.05
C GLU A 78 -25.82 -7.82 48.65
N LYS A 79 -24.77 -7.46 47.90
CA LYS A 79 -23.87 -8.45 47.28
C LYS A 79 -22.51 -7.89 46.81
N GLN A 80 -21.55 -8.81 46.69
CA GLN A 80 -20.12 -8.62 46.47
C GLN A 80 -19.77 -8.41 44.97
N PRO A 81 -18.70 -7.68 44.62
CA PRO A 81 -18.28 -7.46 43.24
C PRO A 81 -17.49 -8.65 42.65
N GLU A 82 -17.75 -8.97 41.38
CA GLU A 82 -16.96 -9.93 40.58
C GLU A 82 -16.32 -9.26 39.35
N GLN A 83 -15.13 -9.72 39.01
CA GLN A 83 -14.37 -9.47 37.78
C GLN A 83 -13.65 -10.79 37.40
N PRO A 84 -13.14 -10.95 36.16
CA PRO A 84 -13.71 -10.51 34.88
C PRO A 84 -13.69 -11.67 33.85
N ASN A 85 -14.74 -11.84 33.03
CA ASN A 85 -14.75 -12.91 32.01
C ASN A 85 -14.26 -12.43 30.64
N THR A 86 -13.28 -13.15 30.09
CA THR A 86 -12.83 -13.05 28.70
C THR A 86 -13.75 -13.84 27.78
N ALA A 87 -13.97 -13.36 26.55
CA ALA A 87 -14.80 -14.06 25.56
C ALA A 87 -14.28 -13.86 24.13
N THR A 88 -13.69 -14.90 23.56
CA THR A 88 -13.29 -14.95 22.14
C THR A 88 -14.51 -15.24 21.26
N PRO A 89 -14.80 -14.45 20.20
CA PRO A 89 -15.91 -14.72 19.30
C PRO A 89 -15.55 -15.78 18.24
N SER A 90 -15.91 -17.04 18.50
CA SER A 90 -15.83 -18.11 17.50
C SER A 90 -16.93 -17.96 16.44
N VAL A 91 -16.59 -17.49 15.23
CA VAL A 91 -17.54 -17.40 14.12
C VAL A 91 -17.71 -18.77 13.45
N LYS A 92 -18.96 -19.27 13.43
CA LYS A 92 -19.35 -20.49 12.71
C LYS A 92 -19.98 -20.11 11.36
N PRO A 93 -19.67 -20.78 10.24
CA PRO A 93 -20.17 -20.35 8.92
C PRO A 93 -21.70 -20.32 8.81
N GLY A 94 -22.24 -19.17 8.40
CA GLY A 94 -23.65 -19.03 8.01
C GLY A 94 -23.89 -19.54 6.59
N ALA A 95 -25.08 -20.08 6.33
CA ALA A 95 -25.42 -20.67 5.04
C ALA A 95 -25.77 -19.61 3.97
N ASN A 96 -25.42 -19.89 2.71
CA ASN A 96 -25.79 -19.05 1.56
C ASN A 96 -27.31 -19.00 1.34
N PRO A 97 -27.90 -17.84 1.01
CA PRO A 97 -29.25 -17.77 0.46
C PRO A 97 -29.29 -18.38 -0.96
N PRO A 98 -30.42 -18.98 -1.37
CA PRO A 98 -30.54 -19.63 -2.68
C PRO A 98 -30.64 -18.62 -3.84
N ALA A 99 -30.09 -19.00 -5.00
CA ALA A 99 -30.16 -18.19 -6.22
C ALA A 99 -31.58 -18.16 -6.84
N PRO A 100 -31.99 -17.07 -7.50
CA PRO A 100 -33.25 -17.01 -8.24
C PRO A 100 -33.23 -17.93 -9.48
N ALA A 101 -34.32 -18.65 -9.70
CA ALA A 101 -34.42 -19.67 -10.75
C ALA A 101 -34.57 -19.07 -12.17
N ALA A 102 -34.09 -19.82 -13.18
CA ALA A 102 -34.25 -19.46 -14.58
C ALA A 102 -35.69 -19.70 -15.08
N GLY A 103 -36.25 -18.72 -15.79
CA GLY A 103 -37.53 -18.84 -16.49
C GLY A 103 -37.34 -19.01 -18.00
N THR A 104 -37.74 -20.16 -18.54
CA THR A 104 -37.74 -20.44 -19.99
C THR A 104 -39.15 -20.25 -20.56
N PRO A 105 -39.34 -19.58 -21.72
CA PRO A 105 -40.65 -19.12 -22.16
C PRO A 105 -41.51 -20.18 -22.88
N SER A 106 -42.82 -20.05 -22.72
CA SER A 106 -43.88 -20.69 -23.51
C SER A 106 -45.16 -19.83 -23.42
N GLY A 107 -46.01 -19.69 -24.44
CA GLY A 107 -45.88 -20.17 -25.82
C GLY A 107 -47.18 -20.03 -26.65
N GLY A 108 -47.16 -19.15 -27.66
CA GLY A 108 -48.14 -19.10 -28.77
C GLY A 108 -49.48 -18.36 -28.51
N GLY A 109 -50.04 -17.71 -29.55
CA GLY A 109 -51.45 -17.29 -29.54
C GLY A 109 -51.87 -16.06 -30.35
N LYS A 110 -51.94 -16.17 -31.69
CA LYS A 110 -52.83 -15.40 -32.62
C LYS A 110 -52.89 -13.85 -32.52
N THR A 111 -52.42 -13.19 -33.59
CA THR A 111 -53.15 -12.09 -34.25
C THR A 111 -53.33 -12.40 -35.74
N GLY A 112 -54.36 -11.83 -36.36
CA GLY A 112 -54.82 -12.20 -37.72
C GLY A 112 -54.19 -11.39 -38.87
N THR A 113 -54.29 -11.93 -40.08
CA THR A 113 -53.80 -11.33 -41.34
C THR A 113 -54.82 -10.36 -41.97
N GLY A 114 -54.35 -9.44 -42.83
CA GLY A 114 -55.19 -8.38 -43.42
C GLY A 114 -54.67 -7.69 -44.69
N GLY A 115 -54.21 -8.44 -45.70
CA GLY A 115 -53.98 -7.91 -47.07
C GLY A 115 -52.71 -7.08 -47.33
N THR A 116 -52.32 -6.75 -48.58
CA THR A 116 -52.76 -7.23 -49.91
C THR A 116 -51.66 -6.96 -50.96
N ALA A 117 -51.40 -7.94 -51.84
CA ALA A 117 -50.73 -7.86 -53.16
C ALA A 117 -49.30 -7.27 -53.30
N GLY A 118 -48.46 -7.95 -54.10
CA GLY A 118 -47.11 -7.50 -54.45
C GLY A 118 -46.35 -8.53 -55.31
N THR A 119 -46.81 -8.78 -56.53
CA THR A 119 -46.23 -9.80 -57.43
C THR A 119 -44.85 -9.39 -57.97
N GLY A 120 -43.82 -10.20 -57.70
CA GLY A 120 -42.48 -10.05 -58.27
C GLY A 120 -41.75 -11.40 -58.32
N SER A 121 -41.78 -12.07 -59.48
CA SER A 121 -41.07 -13.34 -59.67
C SER A 121 -39.59 -13.06 -59.95
N GLY A 122 -38.71 -13.55 -59.07
CA GLY A 122 -37.27 -13.41 -59.19
C GLY A 122 -36.56 -14.64 -58.64
N ALA A 123 -36.17 -15.57 -59.52
CA ALA A 123 -35.51 -16.81 -59.15
C ALA A 123 -34.02 -16.59 -58.79
N GLY A 124 -33.76 -16.01 -57.62
CA GLY A 124 -32.42 -15.91 -57.04
C GLY A 124 -32.05 -17.19 -56.27
N THR A 125 -30.96 -17.86 -56.65
CA THR A 125 -30.44 -19.02 -55.92
C THR A 125 -30.01 -18.63 -54.51
N ALA A 126 -30.70 -19.15 -53.50
CA ALA A 126 -30.39 -18.87 -52.10
C ALA A 126 -29.00 -19.43 -51.72
N LYS A 127 -28.02 -18.52 -51.58
CA LYS A 127 -26.72 -18.84 -50.98
C LYS A 127 -26.95 -19.38 -49.56
N PRO A 128 -26.30 -20.49 -49.13
CA PRO A 128 -26.44 -20.99 -47.77
C PRO A 128 -26.14 -19.89 -46.75
N ALA A 129 -27.04 -19.71 -45.78
CA ALA A 129 -26.82 -18.77 -44.69
C ALA A 129 -25.63 -19.25 -43.86
N GLN A 130 -24.51 -18.54 -43.97
CA GLN A 130 -23.32 -18.79 -43.17
C GLN A 130 -23.71 -18.66 -41.68
N PRO A 131 -23.35 -19.62 -40.81
CA PRO A 131 -23.71 -19.55 -39.40
C PRO A 131 -23.18 -18.25 -38.81
N SER A 132 -24.10 -17.43 -38.29
CA SER A 132 -23.76 -16.14 -37.69
C SER A 132 -22.86 -16.38 -36.48
N THR A 133 -21.63 -15.88 -36.53
CA THR A 133 -20.71 -15.89 -35.39
C THR A 133 -21.44 -15.35 -34.16
N PRO A 134 -21.37 -16.04 -33.00
CA PRO A 134 -21.98 -15.53 -31.77
C PRO A 134 -21.55 -14.09 -31.52
N PRO A 135 -22.46 -13.17 -31.13
CA PRO A 135 -22.10 -11.79 -30.87
C PRO A 135 -20.94 -11.73 -29.88
N LYS A 136 -19.79 -11.18 -30.31
CA LYS A 136 -18.66 -10.97 -29.41
C LYS A 136 -19.15 -10.09 -28.26
N ALA A 137 -19.01 -10.56 -27.03
CA ALA A 137 -19.49 -9.84 -25.85
C ALA A 137 -18.98 -8.40 -25.87
N GLN A 138 -19.86 -7.44 -25.59
CA GLN A 138 -19.48 -6.05 -25.49
C GLN A 138 -18.86 -5.80 -24.10
N PRO A 139 -17.71 -5.09 -24.01
CA PRO A 139 -17.14 -4.70 -22.73
C PRO A 139 -18.15 -3.95 -21.86
N ALA A 140 -18.12 -4.21 -20.55
CA ALA A 140 -18.85 -3.43 -19.55
C ALA A 140 -18.16 -2.09 -19.26
N GLY A 141 -16.85 -2.01 -19.55
CA GLY A 141 -16.05 -0.80 -19.44
C GLY A 141 -14.57 -1.08 -19.71
N SER A 142 -13.72 -0.10 -19.42
CA SER A 142 -12.26 -0.30 -19.39
C SER A 142 -11.58 0.46 -18.25
N PHE A 143 -10.41 -0.04 -17.83
CA PHE A 143 -9.55 0.55 -16.80
C PHE A 143 -8.09 0.52 -17.23
N ASN A 144 -7.23 1.31 -16.59
CA ASN A 144 -5.80 1.34 -16.87
C ASN A 144 -5.09 0.36 -15.94
N MET A 145 -4.36 -0.61 -16.50
CA MET A 145 -3.46 -1.48 -15.74
C MET A 145 -2.01 -1.05 -15.96
N LEU A 146 -1.24 -0.97 -14.88
CA LEU A 146 0.21 -0.80 -14.86
C LEU A 146 0.81 -1.97 -14.07
N VAL A 147 1.89 -2.58 -14.57
CA VAL A 147 2.72 -3.56 -13.86
C VAL A 147 4.17 -3.09 -13.95
N THR A 148 4.82 -2.92 -12.79
CA THR A 148 6.20 -2.43 -12.68
C THR A 148 7.02 -3.27 -11.70
N HIS A 149 8.32 -3.04 -11.70
CA HIS A 149 9.23 -3.46 -10.62
C HIS A 149 9.89 -2.22 -9.99
N ASN A 150 10.38 -2.40 -8.76
CA ASN A 150 11.20 -1.44 -8.02
C ASN A 150 10.50 -0.07 -7.85
N PHE A 151 9.31 -0.05 -7.23
CA PHE A 151 8.56 1.17 -6.90
C PHE A 151 8.16 2.01 -8.12
N GLY A 152 7.92 1.34 -9.24
CA GLY A 152 7.67 1.98 -10.54
C GLY A 152 8.93 2.33 -11.35
N GLY A 153 10.13 2.00 -10.86
CA GLY A 153 11.41 2.25 -11.54
C GLY A 153 11.57 1.55 -12.89
N SER A 154 10.87 0.43 -13.12
CA SER A 154 10.83 -0.25 -14.42
C SER A 154 9.40 -0.70 -14.76
N SER A 155 8.92 -0.38 -15.98
CA SER A 155 7.58 -0.74 -16.44
C SER A 155 7.61 -2.01 -17.30
N VAL A 156 6.87 -3.03 -16.86
CA VAL A 156 6.75 -4.34 -17.52
C VAL A 156 5.50 -4.39 -18.42
N PHE A 157 4.40 -3.78 -17.97
CA PHE A 157 3.13 -3.76 -18.70
C PHE A 157 2.37 -2.45 -18.43
N SER A 158 1.76 -1.85 -19.44
CA SER A 158 0.94 -0.64 -19.30
C SER A 158 -0.09 -0.56 -20.41
N GLN A 159 -1.34 -0.93 -20.14
CA GLN A 159 -2.44 -0.94 -21.13
C GLN A 159 -3.76 -0.46 -20.53
N ASN A 160 -4.65 0.06 -21.39
CA ASN A 160 -6.06 0.21 -21.05
C ASN A 160 -6.78 -1.10 -21.41
N LEU A 161 -7.33 -1.79 -20.41
CA LEU A 161 -7.91 -3.13 -20.54
C LEU A 161 -9.43 -3.08 -20.42
N ASN A 162 -10.10 -3.79 -21.33
CA ASN A 162 -11.54 -4.00 -21.29
C ASN A 162 -11.89 -5.05 -20.23
N TYR A 163 -12.96 -4.82 -19.48
CA TYR A 163 -13.56 -5.82 -18.59
C TYR A 163 -15.02 -6.08 -19.00
N TYR A 164 -15.51 -7.28 -18.70
CA TYR A 164 -16.90 -7.69 -18.93
C TYR A 164 -17.65 -7.82 -17.60
N LYS A 165 -18.98 -7.87 -17.66
CA LYS A 165 -19.82 -7.91 -16.46
C LYS A 165 -19.54 -9.18 -15.66
N GLY A 166 -19.07 -9.01 -14.42
CA GLY A 166 -18.73 -10.09 -13.50
C GLY A 166 -17.25 -10.50 -13.51
N ASN A 167 -16.37 -9.82 -14.28
CA ASN A 167 -14.94 -9.99 -14.12
C ASN A 167 -14.42 -9.26 -12.87
N SER A 168 -13.60 -9.99 -12.11
CA SER A 168 -12.61 -9.46 -11.18
C SER A 168 -11.42 -8.86 -11.93
N VAL A 169 -10.53 -8.16 -11.21
CA VAL A 169 -9.22 -7.75 -11.73
C VAL A 169 -8.38 -8.98 -12.10
N MET A 170 -8.44 -10.05 -11.32
CA MET A 170 -7.72 -11.31 -11.57
C MET A 170 -8.14 -11.97 -12.89
N ASP A 171 -9.44 -11.99 -13.23
CA ASP A 171 -9.91 -12.53 -14.52
C ASP A 171 -9.30 -11.77 -15.70
N VAL A 172 -9.21 -10.44 -15.58
CA VAL A 172 -8.62 -9.58 -16.61
C VAL A 172 -7.09 -9.76 -16.65
N MET A 173 -6.44 -9.98 -15.50
CA MET A 173 -5.02 -10.32 -15.47
C MET A 173 -4.74 -11.66 -16.17
N HIS A 174 -5.47 -12.74 -15.86
CA HIS A 174 -5.31 -14.04 -16.52
C HIS A 174 -5.57 -13.99 -18.04
N ALA A 175 -6.36 -13.03 -18.53
CA ALA A 175 -6.59 -12.83 -19.96
C ALA A 175 -5.46 -12.07 -20.69
N HIS A 176 -4.51 -11.46 -19.96
CA HIS A 176 -3.50 -10.54 -20.50
C HIS A 176 -2.06 -10.76 -19.98
N LEU A 177 -1.87 -11.55 -18.92
CA LEU A 177 -0.62 -11.76 -18.18
C LEU A 177 -0.51 -13.22 -17.73
N GLU A 178 0.72 -13.72 -17.60
CA GLU A 178 0.98 -15.03 -17.00
C GLU A 178 0.99 -14.90 -15.47
N VAL A 179 -0.14 -15.24 -14.83
CA VAL A 179 -0.31 -15.08 -13.37
C VAL A 179 -0.37 -16.43 -12.66
N GLU A 180 0.42 -16.57 -11.60
CA GLU A 180 0.29 -17.66 -10.63
C GLU A 180 -0.27 -17.14 -9.30
N THR A 181 -1.11 -17.94 -8.65
CA THR A 181 -1.78 -17.58 -7.40
C THR A 181 -1.53 -18.59 -6.28
N LYS A 182 -1.71 -18.17 -5.03
CA LYS A 182 -1.59 -19.01 -3.81
C LYS A 182 -2.81 -18.82 -2.89
N TYR A 183 -2.84 -19.59 -1.81
CA TYR A 183 -3.78 -19.48 -0.70
C TYR A 183 -5.28 -19.41 -1.08
N GLY A 184 -5.67 -20.10 -2.16
CA GLY A 184 -7.06 -20.18 -2.63
C GLY A 184 -7.40 -19.30 -3.83
N GLY A 185 -6.49 -18.42 -4.28
CA GLY A 185 -6.64 -17.65 -5.53
C GLY A 185 -6.32 -16.16 -5.37
N GLY A 186 -6.85 -15.51 -4.33
CA GLY A 186 -6.73 -14.05 -4.17
C GLY A 186 -5.34 -13.48 -3.89
N PHE A 187 -4.33 -14.33 -3.61
CA PHE A 187 -2.94 -13.90 -3.46
C PHE A 187 -2.15 -14.17 -4.74
N VAL A 188 -1.70 -13.11 -5.42
CA VAL A 188 -0.79 -13.21 -6.58
C VAL A 188 0.61 -13.57 -6.12
N ASN A 189 1.13 -14.68 -6.62
CA ASN A 189 2.48 -15.18 -6.32
C ASN A 189 3.46 -14.92 -7.46
N SER A 190 3.00 -14.77 -8.70
CA SER A 190 3.85 -14.49 -9.86
C SER A 190 3.09 -13.70 -10.92
N ILE A 191 3.78 -12.78 -11.60
CA ILE A 191 3.31 -12.15 -12.84
C ILE A 191 4.44 -12.22 -13.86
N ASN A 192 4.17 -12.74 -15.07
CA ASN A 192 5.12 -12.85 -16.19
C ASN A 192 6.47 -13.46 -15.78
N GLY A 193 6.43 -14.54 -15.00
CA GLY A 193 7.60 -15.30 -14.53
C GLY A 193 8.35 -14.69 -13.33
N VAL A 194 8.01 -13.48 -12.87
CA VAL A 194 8.60 -12.87 -11.67
C VAL A 194 7.77 -13.25 -10.46
N ALA A 195 8.26 -14.25 -9.72
CA ALA A 195 7.60 -14.78 -8.53
C ALA A 195 8.01 -14.05 -7.23
N SER A 196 7.15 -14.17 -6.21
CA SER A 196 7.41 -13.78 -4.82
C SER A 196 8.79 -14.28 -4.37
N GLY A 197 9.56 -13.36 -3.79
CA GLY A 197 10.83 -13.68 -3.14
C GLY A 197 10.64 -14.37 -1.79
N TYR A 198 9.43 -14.36 -1.22
CA TYR A 198 9.15 -14.79 0.14
C TYR A 198 8.33 -16.09 0.19
N THR A 199 7.30 -16.19 -0.64
CA THR A 199 6.33 -17.30 -0.65
C THR A 199 6.96 -18.60 -1.16
N ASP A 200 6.66 -19.69 -0.45
CA ASP A 200 7.22 -21.04 -0.64
C ASP A 200 8.76 -21.10 -0.68
N LYS A 201 9.46 -20.17 -0.03
CA LYS A 201 10.93 -20.17 0.08
C LYS A 201 11.40 -20.62 1.47
N SER A 202 12.56 -21.26 1.53
CA SER A 202 13.22 -21.63 2.79
C SER A 202 13.69 -20.38 3.54
N ILE A 203 13.85 -20.48 4.86
CA ILE A 203 14.36 -19.38 5.71
C ILE A 203 15.74 -18.85 5.24
N PHE A 204 16.52 -19.69 4.57
CA PHE A 204 17.85 -19.36 4.02
C PHE A 204 17.82 -18.74 2.61
N THR A 205 16.69 -18.82 1.90
CA THR A 205 16.58 -18.34 0.50
C THR A 205 15.47 -17.31 0.29
N ARG A 206 14.56 -17.14 1.25
CA ARG A 206 13.51 -16.12 1.22
C ARG A 206 14.11 -14.71 1.24
N LYS A 207 13.55 -13.84 0.41
CA LYS A 207 13.79 -12.39 0.39
C LYS A 207 12.45 -11.70 0.62
N LYS A 208 12.43 -10.59 1.34
CA LYS A 208 11.22 -9.80 1.56
C LYS A 208 10.87 -9.01 0.30
N ARG A 209 10.49 -9.69 -0.79
CA ARG A 209 10.02 -9.08 -2.04
C ARG A 209 8.76 -9.74 -2.53
N ASP A 210 7.75 -8.95 -2.87
CA ASP A 210 6.47 -9.48 -3.30
C ASP A 210 5.68 -8.49 -4.18
N TRP A 211 4.54 -8.96 -4.70
CA TRP A 211 3.62 -8.18 -5.51
C TRP A 211 2.64 -7.39 -4.65
N PHE A 212 2.75 -6.07 -4.68
CA PHE A 212 1.79 -5.14 -4.08
C PHE A 212 0.92 -4.53 -5.17
N TYR A 213 -0.32 -4.15 -4.83
CA TYR A 213 -1.20 -3.47 -5.78
C TYR A 213 -2.12 -2.44 -5.16
N TYR A 214 -2.38 -1.43 -5.99
CA TYR A 214 -3.09 -0.21 -5.67
C TYR A 214 -4.23 -0.03 -6.66
N VAL A 215 -5.39 0.41 -6.18
CA VAL A 215 -6.49 0.85 -7.06
C VAL A 215 -6.82 2.30 -6.74
N ASN A 216 -6.78 3.15 -7.78
CA ASN A 216 -6.99 4.59 -7.70
C ASN A 216 -6.12 5.30 -6.65
N GLY A 217 -4.97 4.72 -6.29
CA GLY A 217 -3.98 5.30 -5.38
C GLY A 217 -4.06 4.84 -3.94
N SER A 218 -4.99 3.97 -3.56
CA SER A 218 -4.99 3.27 -2.26
C SER A 218 -4.52 1.84 -2.44
N VAL A 219 -3.77 1.28 -1.49
CA VAL A 219 -3.44 -0.16 -1.49
C VAL A 219 -4.71 -0.97 -1.27
N ALA A 220 -4.89 -2.10 -1.98
CA ALA A 220 -6.19 -2.76 -2.06
C ALA A 220 -6.66 -3.41 -0.75
N GLY A 221 -7.94 -3.24 -0.43
CA GLY A 221 -8.61 -3.79 0.77
C GLY A 221 -9.12 -5.23 0.63
N VAL A 222 -9.27 -5.72 -0.59
CA VAL A 222 -9.74 -7.08 -0.91
C VAL A 222 -8.91 -7.64 -2.08
N GLY A 223 -8.79 -8.96 -2.15
CA GLY A 223 -8.05 -9.69 -3.19
C GLY A 223 -8.44 -9.26 -4.62
N ALA A 224 -7.53 -9.42 -5.58
CA ALA A 224 -7.78 -9.03 -6.97
C ALA A 224 -8.82 -9.92 -7.67
N ASP A 225 -9.11 -11.10 -7.11
CA ASP A 225 -10.23 -12.00 -7.40
C ASP A 225 -11.57 -11.47 -6.87
N ALA A 226 -11.56 -10.65 -5.82
CA ALA A 226 -12.74 -10.02 -5.22
C ALA A 226 -12.99 -8.58 -5.72
N TYR A 227 -11.95 -7.85 -6.16
CA TYR A 227 -12.10 -6.49 -6.68
C TYR A 227 -12.64 -6.49 -8.11
N SER A 228 -13.82 -5.90 -8.33
CA SER A 228 -14.40 -5.65 -9.66
C SER A 228 -14.00 -4.26 -10.15
N ALA A 229 -13.26 -4.18 -11.26
CA ALA A 229 -12.81 -2.90 -11.82
C ALA A 229 -13.98 -2.00 -12.28
N GLN A 230 -13.84 -0.69 -12.07
CA GLN A 230 -14.78 0.32 -12.53
C GLN A 230 -14.23 1.06 -13.77
N THR A 231 -15.11 1.70 -14.55
CA THR A 231 -14.71 2.41 -15.76
C THR A 231 -13.90 3.65 -15.41
N GLY A 232 -12.66 3.70 -15.91
CA GLY A 232 -11.71 4.75 -15.57
C GLY A 232 -10.85 4.46 -14.35
N ASP A 233 -10.93 3.29 -13.72
CA ASP A 233 -9.99 2.90 -12.66
C ASP A 233 -8.53 2.92 -13.17
N THR A 234 -7.60 3.15 -12.26
CA THR A 234 -6.18 2.84 -12.45
C THR A 234 -5.77 1.78 -11.43
N VAL A 235 -5.49 0.57 -11.92
CA VAL A 235 -4.91 -0.55 -11.16
C VAL A 235 -3.41 -0.57 -11.41
N TRP A 236 -2.62 -0.56 -10.34
CA TRP A 236 -1.17 -0.60 -10.42
C TRP A 236 -0.63 -1.75 -9.58
N TRP A 237 0.07 -2.69 -10.21
CA TRP A 237 0.90 -3.72 -9.59
C TRP A 237 2.37 -3.31 -9.58
N ASP A 238 3.06 -3.51 -8.47
CA ASP A 238 4.50 -3.32 -8.38
C ASP A 238 5.17 -4.45 -7.58
N TYR A 239 6.26 -5.01 -8.11
CA TYR A 239 7.13 -5.95 -7.39
C TYR A 239 8.31 -5.20 -6.79
N HIS A 240 8.35 -5.13 -5.46
CA HIS A 240 9.41 -4.42 -4.74
C HIS A 240 9.78 -5.09 -3.42
N ASP A 241 10.80 -4.53 -2.77
CA ASP A 241 11.35 -5.03 -1.51
C ASP A 241 10.70 -4.34 -0.30
N TRP A 242 10.19 -5.14 0.63
CA TRP A 242 9.52 -4.73 1.86
C TRP A 242 10.39 -5.00 3.10
N SER A 243 11.72 -4.94 2.96
CA SER A 243 12.65 -5.19 4.06
C SER A 243 12.63 -4.17 5.19
N GLY A 244 12.27 -2.92 4.89
CA GLY A 244 12.15 -1.82 5.83
C GLY A 244 11.25 -2.09 7.05
N SER A 245 11.43 -1.25 8.06
CA SER A 245 10.83 -1.41 9.39
C SER A 245 9.33 -1.12 9.38
N GLY A 246 8.52 -2.11 9.02
CA GLY A 246 7.07 -2.02 9.00
C GLY A 246 6.47 -1.64 7.65
N SER A 247 7.17 -1.95 6.53
CA SER A 247 6.78 -1.68 5.14
C SER A 247 5.28 -1.83 4.85
N ASN A 248 4.59 -0.70 4.90
CA ASN A 248 3.21 -0.47 4.54
C ASN A 248 3.16 0.84 3.75
N THR A 249 2.68 0.77 2.51
CA THR A 249 2.40 1.96 1.71
C THR A 249 0.88 2.05 1.54
N PRO A 250 0.17 2.80 2.41
CA PRO A 250 -1.29 2.83 2.40
C PRO A 250 -1.86 3.58 1.19
N SER A 251 -1.17 4.63 0.73
CA SER A 251 -1.55 5.40 -0.46
C SER A 251 -0.31 5.80 -1.28
N VAL A 252 -0.51 6.07 -2.58
CA VAL A 252 0.54 6.37 -3.55
C VAL A 252 0.16 7.50 -4.49
N VAL A 253 1.13 8.32 -4.89
CA VAL A 253 0.92 9.37 -5.90
C VAL A 253 0.75 8.82 -7.33
N GLY A 254 1.13 7.55 -7.52
CA GLY A 254 1.17 6.78 -8.76
C GLY A 254 -0.09 6.79 -9.63
N ALA A 255 -1.25 7.09 -9.05
CA ALA A 255 -2.56 7.07 -9.69
C ALA A 255 -3.21 8.45 -9.87
N TYR A 256 -2.51 9.57 -9.66
CA TYR A 256 -3.10 10.91 -9.83
C TYR A 256 -3.81 11.09 -11.19
N PRO A 257 -5.03 11.68 -11.26
CA PRO A 257 -5.84 12.28 -10.19
C PRO A 257 -6.88 11.33 -9.57
N HIS A 258 -6.84 10.03 -9.86
CA HIS A 258 -7.89 9.05 -9.55
C HIS A 258 -8.31 8.95 -8.06
N PRO A 259 -7.47 9.21 -7.02
CA PRO A 259 -7.96 9.25 -5.63
C PRO A 259 -9.08 10.27 -5.41
N PHE A 260 -9.05 11.37 -6.16
CA PHE A 260 -9.95 12.52 -6.00
C PHE A 260 -11.11 12.51 -7.01
N THR A 261 -10.95 11.81 -8.14
CA THR A 261 -11.93 11.83 -9.26
C THR A 261 -12.77 10.56 -9.33
N VAL A 262 -12.20 9.38 -9.03
CA VAL A 262 -12.89 8.08 -9.05
C VAL A 262 -12.99 7.49 -7.64
N GLY A 263 -11.86 7.46 -6.93
CA GLY A 263 -11.70 6.94 -5.57
C GLY A 263 -11.67 5.42 -5.48
N TYR A 264 -11.17 4.87 -4.37
CA TYR A 264 -11.12 3.42 -4.16
C TYR A 264 -12.56 2.85 -4.10
N ASN A 265 -12.82 1.79 -4.88
CA ASN A 265 -14.15 1.20 -5.07
C ASN A 265 -15.25 2.22 -5.46
N GLY A 266 -14.88 3.32 -6.13
CA GLY A 266 -15.83 4.38 -6.52
C GLY A 266 -16.28 5.30 -5.37
N SER A 267 -15.67 5.19 -4.18
CA SER A 267 -15.97 6.07 -3.04
C SER A 267 -15.49 7.49 -3.31
N ARG A 268 -16.39 8.48 -3.20
CA ARG A 268 -16.10 9.90 -3.49
C ARG A 268 -16.55 10.80 -2.33
N PRO A 269 -15.87 10.76 -1.17
CA PRO A 269 -16.30 11.50 0.02
C PRO A 269 -16.10 13.02 -0.10
N GLY A 270 -15.46 13.50 -1.16
CA GLY A 270 -15.04 14.90 -1.33
C GLY A 270 -13.57 15.08 -0.95
N THR A 271 -13.07 16.29 -1.12
CA THR A 271 -11.64 16.63 -0.92
C THR A 271 -11.50 17.98 -0.22
N VAL A 272 -10.63 18.01 0.78
CA VAL A 272 -10.29 19.22 1.53
C VAL A 272 -8.84 19.58 1.25
N ILE A 273 -8.61 20.77 0.72
CA ILE A 273 -7.27 21.31 0.52
C ILE A 273 -7.01 22.31 1.64
N TYR A 274 -6.21 21.89 2.62
CA TYR A 274 -5.69 22.76 3.66
C TYR A 274 -4.45 23.50 3.16
N TYR A 275 -4.36 24.79 3.41
CA TYR A 275 -3.19 25.62 3.11
C TYR A 275 -2.61 26.27 4.36
N SER A 276 -1.28 26.37 4.47
CA SER A 276 -0.62 27.24 5.44
C SER A 276 -0.49 28.68 4.93
N GLY A 277 -0.27 29.62 5.86
CA GLY A 277 0.05 31.02 5.59
C GLY A 277 -0.83 31.70 4.54
N SER A 278 -0.19 32.21 3.48
CA SER A 278 -0.82 32.97 2.41
C SER A 278 -1.29 32.11 1.22
N HIS A 279 -1.05 30.78 1.23
CA HIS A 279 -1.22 29.87 0.10
C HIS A 279 -2.69 29.50 -0.25
N ALA A 280 -3.63 30.41 0.02
CA ALA A 280 -5.03 30.27 -0.33
C ALA A 280 -5.24 30.15 -1.85
N ASP A 281 -4.51 30.94 -2.65
CA ASP A 281 -4.63 30.94 -4.10
C ASP A 281 -4.01 29.69 -4.75
N ASP A 282 -2.96 29.12 -4.14
CA ASP A 282 -2.42 27.81 -4.51
C ASP A 282 -3.46 26.70 -4.33
N ALA A 283 -4.14 26.71 -3.18
CA ALA A 283 -5.22 25.77 -2.90
C ALA A 283 -6.44 25.99 -3.81
N ASN A 284 -6.79 27.24 -4.12
CA ASN A 284 -7.88 27.54 -5.07
C ASN A 284 -7.53 27.12 -6.50
N ARG A 285 -6.27 27.29 -6.93
CA ARG A 285 -5.73 26.82 -8.22
C ARG A 285 -5.77 25.30 -8.32
N LEU A 286 -5.29 24.58 -7.29
CA LEU A 286 -5.36 23.12 -7.23
C LEU A 286 -6.80 22.59 -7.17
N ALA A 287 -7.68 23.22 -6.37
CA ALA A 287 -9.09 22.85 -6.30
C ALA A 287 -9.80 23.01 -7.65
N THR A 288 -9.47 24.06 -8.40
CA THR A 288 -10.01 24.30 -9.74
C THR A 288 -9.52 23.24 -10.73
N ALA A 289 -8.23 22.87 -10.69
CA ALA A 289 -7.69 21.79 -11.52
C ALA A 289 -8.35 20.43 -11.21
N LEU A 290 -8.47 20.06 -9.93
CA LEU A 290 -9.12 18.80 -9.51
C LEU A 290 -10.57 18.72 -9.96
N ARG A 291 -11.36 19.80 -9.81
CA ARG A 291 -12.74 19.85 -10.36
C ARG A 291 -12.74 19.72 -11.88
N GLY A 292 -11.78 20.33 -12.57
CA GLY A 292 -11.57 20.17 -14.01
C GLY A 292 -11.22 18.74 -14.45
N PHE A 293 -10.60 17.94 -13.57
CA PHE A 293 -10.36 16.51 -13.77
C PHE A 293 -11.55 15.61 -13.37
N GLY A 294 -12.66 16.19 -12.91
CA GLY A 294 -13.87 15.47 -12.52
C GLY A 294 -13.98 15.13 -11.03
N ALA A 295 -13.16 15.74 -10.16
CA ALA A 295 -13.36 15.65 -8.71
C ALA A 295 -14.61 16.44 -8.30
N GLY A 296 -15.40 15.88 -7.38
CA GLY A 296 -16.69 16.44 -6.97
C GLY A 296 -16.57 17.60 -5.96
N ASN A 297 -16.98 17.34 -4.72
CA ASN A 297 -16.94 18.33 -3.63
C ASN A 297 -15.49 18.61 -3.18
N VAL A 298 -14.78 19.48 -3.90
CA VAL A 298 -13.47 19.99 -3.50
C VAL A 298 -13.63 21.35 -2.82
N ARG A 299 -13.14 21.49 -1.58
CA ARG A 299 -13.15 22.73 -0.78
C ARG A 299 -11.76 23.10 -0.27
N THR A 300 -11.52 24.38 -0.03
CA THR A 300 -10.27 24.93 0.50
C THR A 300 -10.49 25.45 1.93
N ALA A 301 -9.44 25.44 2.77
CA ALA A 301 -9.48 25.94 4.15
C ALA A 301 -8.06 26.27 4.67
N ALA A 302 -7.93 27.20 5.61
CA ALA A 302 -6.67 27.40 6.31
C ALA A 302 -6.34 26.17 7.19
N TYR A 303 -5.07 25.78 7.23
CA TYR A 303 -4.59 24.70 8.07
C TYR A 303 -4.44 25.17 9.53
N GLY A 304 -4.71 24.27 10.47
CA GLY A 304 -4.77 24.54 11.90
C GLY A 304 -4.59 23.28 12.73
N ASN A 305 -3.56 22.48 12.39
CA ASN A 305 -3.22 21.21 13.03
C ASN A 305 -4.40 20.21 13.10
N GLN A 306 -5.25 20.17 12.07
CA GLN A 306 -6.30 19.15 11.96
C GLN A 306 -5.67 17.76 11.84
N ASN A 307 -6.35 16.74 12.38
CA ASN A 307 -5.95 15.34 12.20
C ASN A 307 -5.80 15.01 10.70
N LEU A 308 -4.72 14.29 10.37
CA LEU A 308 -4.33 13.90 9.01
C LEU A 308 -4.42 12.39 8.78
N ILE A 309 -4.97 11.63 9.72
CA ILE A 309 -5.23 10.19 9.66
C ILE A 309 -6.70 9.97 10.08
N GLU A 310 -7.34 8.87 9.67
CA GLU A 310 -8.75 8.57 9.97
C GLU A 310 -9.73 9.66 9.46
N ASN A 311 -9.41 10.28 8.32
CA ASN A 311 -10.23 11.34 7.74
C ASN A 311 -11.61 10.82 7.29
N THR A 312 -12.62 11.71 7.28
CA THR A 312 -13.95 11.46 6.66
C THR A 312 -14.05 11.95 5.21
N THR A 313 -12.98 12.53 4.68
CA THR A 313 -12.84 13.09 3.31
C THR A 313 -11.41 12.91 2.84
N ASN A 314 -11.14 12.91 1.53
CA ASN A 314 -9.76 13.04 1.04
C ASN A 314 -9.15 14.34 1.57
N VAL A 315 -7.88 14.31 1.98
CA VAL A 315 -7.16 15.49 2.48
C VAL A 315 -5.96 15.77 1.60
N ILE A 316 -5.71 17.06 1.33
CA ILE A 316 -4.45 17.56 0.78
C ILE A 316 -3.99 18.68 1.71
N VAL A 317 -2.79 18.58 2.26
CA VAL A 317 -2.13 19.70 2.95
C VAL A 317 -1.08 20.26 2.01
N LEU A 318 -1.12 21.58 1.77
CA LEU A 318 -0.09 22.28 1.01
C LEU A 318 0.46 23.47 1.78
N GLY A 319 1.75 23.76 1.59
CA GLY A 319 2.42 24.80 2.37
C GLY A 319 3.94 24.77 2.26
N THR A 320 4.60 25.77 2.82
CA THR A 320 6.05 25.74 2.96
C THR A 320 6.45 25.04 4.26
N TRP A 321 7.59 24.35 4.26
CA TRP A 321 8.07 23.66 5.46
C TRP A 321 8.26 24.58 6.68
N PRO A 322 8.75 25.83 6.56
CA PRO A 322 8.83 26.76 7.67
C PRO A 322 7.51 26.99 8.42
N GLU A 323 6.37 26.88 7.74
CA GLU A 323 5.02 27.04 8.31
C GLU A 323 4.45 25.72 8.86
N LEU A 324 4.73 24.60 8.18
CA LEU A 324 4.18 23.28 8.50
C LEU A 324 4.99 22.52 9.57
N GLN A 325 6.28 22.81 9.73
CA GLN A 325 7.15 22.13 10.71
C GLN A 325 6.69 22.25 12.17
N GLY A 326 5.93 23.30 12.50
CA GLY A 326 5.39 23.50 13.86
C GLY A 326 4.11 22.68 14.15
N GLN A 327 3.56 21.98 13.17
CA GLN A 327 2.28 21.28 13.29
C GLN A 327 2.53 19.80 13.65
N SER A 328 2.13 19.40 14.86
CA SER A 328 2.41 18.04 15.37
C SER A 328 1.89 16.94 14.45
N SER A 329 0.65 17.11 13.94
CA SER A 329 0.02 16.14 13.04
C SER A 329 0.68 16.03 11.67
N VAL A 330 1.55 16.97 11.28
CA VAL A 330 2.44 16.85 10.10
C VAL A 330 3.69 16.06 10.49
N GLN A 331 4.33 16.39 11.62
CA GLN A 331 5.53 15.69 12.13
C GLN A 331 5.26 14.19 12.38
N ASP A 332 4.08 13.86 12.92
CA ASP A 332 3.66 12.48 13.18
C ASP A 332 3.69 11.60 11.91
N LEU A 333 3.46 12.17 10.73
CA LEU A 333 3.49 11.45 9.45
C LEU A 333 4.92 11.10 8.99
N PHE A 334 5.90 11.91 9.37
CA PHE A 334 7.33 11.69 9.08
C PHE A 334 7.99 10.73 10.10
N SER A 335 7.35 10.47 11.24
CA SER A 335 7.91 9.64 12.33
C SER A 335 8.19 8.17 11.97
N ALA A 336 7.57 7.64 10.91
CA ALA A 336 7.70 6.25 10.48
C ALA A 336 7.52 6.10 8.96
N PRO A 337 8.51 6.52 8.13
CA PRO A 337 8.43 6.54 6.66
C PRO A 337 7.91 5.24 6.03
N THR A 338 8.46 4.12 6.49
CA THR A 338 8.12 2.74 6.08
C THR A 338 6.70 2.32 6.42
N ARG A 339 6.03 2.98 7.38
CA ARG A 339 4.65 2.67 7.81
C ARG A 339 3.63 3.61 7.16
N THR A 340 4.03 4.85 6.84
CA THR A 340 3.18 5.90 6.26
C THR A 340 3.28 5.97 4.73
N GLY A 341 4.31 5.36 4.12
CA GLY A 341 4.61 5.48 2.69
C GLY A 341 5.34 6.77 2.32
N ILE A 342 5.71 7.61 3.30
CA ILE A 342 6.35 8.91 3.09
C ILE A 342 7.87 8.72 3.15
N TYR A 343 8.44 8.24 2.05
CA TYR A 343 9.87 7.95 1.89
C TYR A 343 10.74 9.21 1.68
N ALA A 344 10.56 10.20 2.55
CA ALA A 344 11.38 11.40 2.63
C ALA A 344 11.38 11.93 4.06
N HIS A 345 12.42 12.65 4.45
CA HIS A 345 12.39 13.54 5.61
C HIS A 345 12.87 14.93 5.19
N ILE A 346 12.83 15.91 6.10
CA ILE A 346 13.18 17.30 5.78
C ILE A 346 14.22 17.78 6.80
N GLU A 347 15.43 18.06 6.31
CA GLU A 347 16.57 18.49 7.13
C GLU A 347 17.43 19.49 6.35
N ASN A 348 18.08 20.41 7.06
CA ASN A 348 19.03 21.39 6.51
C ASN A 348 18.47 22.25 5.35
N GLY A 349 17.15 22.48 5.33
CA GLY A 349 16.47 23.26 4.30
C GLY A 349 16.24 22.52 2.98
N ALA A 350 16.32 21.18 2.98
CA ALA A 350 16.06 20.35 1.81
C ALA A 350 15.17 19.14 2.15
N VAL A 351 14.43 18.66 1.15
CA VAL A 351 13.76 17.35 1.22
C VAL A 351 14.80 16.27 0.96
N GLN A 352 15.11 15.47 1.96
CA GLN A 352 16.02 14.34 1.91
C GLN A 352 15.25 13.11 1.39
N MET A 353 15.74 12.44 0.35
CA MET A 353 15.09 11.26 -0.23
C MET A 353 15.52 10.00 0.51
N LEU A 354 14.54 9.18 0.94
CA LEU A 354 14.82 7.88 1.56
C LEU A 354 14.78 6.75 0.52
N ASP A 355 15.50 5.67 0.81
CA ASP A 355 15.40 4.41 0.11
C ASP A 355 14.22 3.55 0.63
N TYR A 356 14.20 2.26 0.28
CA TYR A 356 13.12 1.34 0.63
C TYR A 356 13.25 0.69 2.02
N THR A 357 14.44 0.70 2.65
CA THR A 357 14.57 0.33 4.07
C THR A 357 14.15 1.47 4.99
N GLY A 358 14.21 2.70 4.47
CA GLY A 358 13.86 3.94 5.17
C GLY A 358 15.10 4.78 5.52
N ASP A 359 16.26 4.46 4.94
CA ASP A 359 17.55 5.08 5.20
C ASP A 359 17.85 6.16 4.14
N GLU A 360 18.85 7.01 4.39
CA GLU A 360 19.18 8.12 3.49
C GLU A 360 19.81 7.65 2.18
N SER A 361 19.21 8.02 1.05
CA SER A 361 19.78 7.76 -0.27
C SER A 361 20.91 8.72 -0.69
N GLY A 362 21.20 9.73 0.13
CA GLY A 362 22.10 10.85 -0.21
C GLY A 362 21.59 11.81 -1.30
N GLN A 363 20.35 11.64 -1.78
CA GLN A 363 19.73 12.50 -2.79
C GLN A 363 18.76 13.49 -2.15
N THR A 364 18.68 14.72 -2.69
CA THR A 364 17.89 15.82 -2.12
C THR A 364 17.06 16.56 -3.16
N GLY A 365 16.02 17.26 -2.70
CA GLY A 365 15.16 18.11 -3.52
C GLY A 365 14.57 19.29 -2.77
N GLN A 366 13.78 20.08 -3.49
CA GLN A 366 13.23 21.36 -3.05
C GLN A 366 11.75 21.26 -2.65
N ALA A 367 11.02 20.23 -3.10
CA ALA A 367 9.64 19.98 -2.67
C ALA A 367 9.28 18.51 -2.62
N LEU A 368 8.30 18.16 -1.78
CA LEU A 368 7.73 16.84 -1.58
C LEU A 368 6.28 16.80 -2.10
N ILE A 369 5.95 15.73 -2.81
CA ILE A 369 4.58 15.32 -3.14
C ILE A 369 4.42 13.88 -2.64
N ALA A 370 3.75 13.69 -1.51
CA ALA A 370 3.60 12.39 -0.87
C ALA A 370 2.12 12.06 -0.60
N ALA A 371 1.83 10.78 -0.39
CA ALA A 371 0.52 10.25 -0.04
C ALA A 371 0.63 9.29 1.14
N THR A 372 -0.41 9.24 1.98
CA THR A 372 -0.54 8.35 3.14
C THR A 372 -2.02 8.07 3.42
N GLY A 373 -2.31 7.17 4.36
CA GLY A 373 -3.65 6.73 4.69
C GLY A 373 -3.67 5.73 5.86
N THR A 374 -4.86 5.27 6.20
CA THR A 374 -5.15 4.35 7.31
C THR A 374 -4.76 2.89 7.03
N GLY A 375 -4.71 2.48 5.77
CA GLY A 375 -4.30 1.12 5.38
C GLY A 375 -5.03 0.57 4.16
N ASN A 376 -5.20 -0.75 4.14
CA ASN A 376 -5.75 -1.48 3.01
C ASN A 376 -7.22 -1.12 2.74
N GLY A 377 -7.50 -0.61 1.54
CA GLY A 377 -8.84 -0.20 1.10
C GLY A 377 -9.26 1.19 1.56
N ASP A 378 -8.33 2.03 2.03
CA ASP A 378 -8.64 3.40 2.43
C ASP A 378 -9.33 4.20 1.30
N THR A 379 -10.36 4.96 1.67
CA THR A 379 -11.15 5.81 0.76
C THR A 379 -10.99 7.30 1.04
N THR A 380 -10.19 7.68 2.03
CA THR A 380 -9.99 9.07 2.50
C THR A 380 -8.50 9.43 2.71
N PRO A 381 -7.60 9.13 1.76
CA PRO A 381 -6.15 9.36 1.91
C PRO A 381 -5.77 10.82 2.13
N THR A 382 -4.63 11.02 2.80
CA THR A 382 -3.98 12.32 2.99
C THR A 382 -2.83 12.47 2.00
N TRP A 383 -2.74 13.61 1.34
CA TRP A 383 -1.62 14.01 0.49
C TRP A 383 -0.89 15.22 1.07
N LEU A 384 0.42 15.28 0.89
CA LEU A 384 1.28 16.39 1.30
C LEU A 384 1.95 17.02 0.07
N LEU A 385 1.81 18.34 -0.09
CA LEU A 385 2.54 19.18 -1.05
C LEU A 385 3.39 20.19 -0.27
N ILE A 386 4.64 19.87 0.02
CA ILE A 386 5.51 20.70 0.87
C ILE A 386 6.66 21.26 0.05
N GLY A 387 6.74 22.60 -0.07
CA GLY A 387 7.91 23.28 -0.61
C GLY A 387 8.89 23.68 0.51
N MET A 388 10.19 23.77 0.22
CA MET A 388 11.14 24.44 1.15
C MET A 388 10.93 25.95 1.17
N ASP A 389 10.48 26.51 0.05
CA ASP A 389 10.11 27.91 -0.17
C ASP A 389 8.86 28.02 -1.08
N GLU A 390 8.37 29.25 -1.32
CA GLU A 390 7.19 29.50 -2.16
C GLU A 390 7.40 29.02 -3.63
N PRO A 391 8.55 29.28 -4.30
CA PRO A 391 8.81 28.73 -5.63
C PRO A 391 8.76 27.20 -5.72
N ALA A 392 9.27 26.50 -4.71
CA ALA A 392 9.23 25.04 -4.68
C ALA A 392 7.80 24.51 -4.41
N LEU A 393 7.00 25.22 -3.60
CA LEU A 393 5.59 24.91 -3.41
C LEU A 393 4.79 25.13 -4.71
N ASP A 394 5.00 26.24 -5.42
CA ASP A 394 4.41 26.49 -6.74
C ASP A 394 4.78 25.36 -7.72
N ALA A 395 6.03 24.88 -7.72
CA ALA A 395 6.45 23.75 -8.55
C ALA A 395 5.72 22.43 -8.20
N ALA A 396 5.42 22.19 -6.92
CA ALA A 396 4.63 21.05 -6.45
C ALA A 396 3.15 21.17 -6.90
N VAL A 397 2.53 22.33 -6.67
CA VAL A 397 1.16 22.65 -7.10
C VAL A 397 1.02 22.55 -8.62
N ASN A 398 1.94 23.16 -9.38
CA ASN A 398 1.97 23.07 -10.84
C ASN A 398 2.17 21.65 -11.36
N THR A 399 2.83 20.77 -10.61
CA THR A 399 2.96 19.35 -10.98
C THR A 399 1.61 18.62 -10.90
N LEU A 400 0.72 18.96 -9.97
CA LEU A 400 -0.65 18.42 -9.91
C LEU A 400 -1.61 19.15 -10.87
N VAL A 401 -1.46 20.46 -11.06
CA VAL A 401 -2.32 21.28 -11.92
C VAL A 401 -2.07 21.00 -13.42
N SER A 402 -0.81 20.79 -13.81
CA SER A 402 -0.42 20.76 -15.24
C SER A 402 0.01 19.39 -15.77
N SER A 403 0.41 18.43 -14.92
CA SER A 403 1.12 17.24 -15.44
C SER A 403 0.20 16.09 -15.86
N LYS A 404 0.36 15.68 -17.13
CA LYS A 404 -0.01 14.34 -17.58
C LYS A 404 1.13 13.38 -17.26
N GLY A 405 1.09 12.81 -16.06
CA GLY A 405 1.86 11.61 -15.73
C GLY A 405 3.25 11.78 -15.07
N LYS A 406 3.68 12.98 -14.62
CA LYS A 406 4.92 13.11 -13.81
C LYS A 406 4.91 12.20 -12.56
N LEU A 407 3.72 11.99 -12.00
CA LEU A 407 3.48 11.17 -10.82
C LEU A 407 3.21 9.68 -11.15
N ARG A 408 3.03 9.29 -12.42
CA ARG A 408 2.54 7.93 -12.79
C ARG A 408 3.52 6.85 -12.33
N GLY A 409 3.01 5.85 -11.61
CA GLY A 409 3.80 4.72 -11.12
C GLY A 409 4.93 5.17 -10.19
N LYS A 410 4.59 5.85 -9.09
CA LYS A 410 5.51 6.31 -8.04
C LYS A 410 4.80 6.24 -6.69
N ILE A 411 5.52 5.90 -5.63
CA ILE A 411 4.96 5.86 -4.27
C ILE A 411 4.80 7.30 -3.76
N GLY A 412 5.90 8.03 -3.63
CA GLY A 412 5.95 9.49 -3.51
C GLY A 412 6.82 10.11 -4.60
N VAL A 413 6.87 11.44 -4.64
CA VAL A 413 7.74 12.23 -5.52
C VAL A 413 8.47 13.31 -4.73
N VAL A 414 9.77 13.46 -5.00
CA VAL A 414 10.54 14.62 -4.60
C VAL A 414 10.92 15.40 -5.86
N LEU A 415 10.63 16.71 -5.87
CA LEU A 415 11.04 17.61 -6.93
C LEU A 415 12.49 18.05 -6.69
N SER A 416 13.39 17.69 -7.59
CA SER A 416 14.81 18.06 -7.53
C SER A 416 15.26 18.58 -8.89
N ASN A 417 15.80 19.81 -8.93
CA ASN A 417 16.30 20.45 -10.15
C ASN A 417 15.28 20.45 -11.32
N GLY A 418 13.99 20.58 -11.00
CA GLY A 418 12.87 20.55 -11.96
C GLY A 418 12.39 19.15 -12.38
N ALA A 419 13.13 18.09 -12.04
CA ALA A 419 12.73 16.69 -12.26
C ALA A 419 11.83 16.17 -11.13
N ALA A 420 10.95 15.22 -11.45
CA ALA A 420 10.11 14.51 -10.47
C ALA A 420 10.73 13.14 -10.17
N VAL A 421 11.63 13.11 -9.17
CA VAL A 421 12.29 11.89 -8.71
C VAL A 421 11.28 11.07 -7.91
N GLY A 422 11.25 9.75 -8.12
CA GLY A 422 10.40 8.86 -7.32
C GLY A 422 11.07 8.53 -5.99
N VAL A 423 10.30 8.56 -4.90
CA VAL A 423 10.69 7.96 -3.63
C VAL A 423 9.73 6.79 -3.30
N PRO A 424 10.18 5.70 -2.65
CA PRO A 424 11.55 5.45 -2.20
C PRO A 424 12.53 5.33 -3.38
N VAL A 425 13.78 5.69 -3.13
CA VAL A 425 14.85 5.52 -4.12
C VAL A 425 15.09 4.02 -4.33
N ALA A 426 15.00 3.58 -5.58
CA ALA A 426 15.23 2.20 -5.97
C ALA A 426 16.73 1.83 -5.92
N PRO A 427 17.06 0.56 -5.60
CA PRO A 427 18.42 0.02 -5.66
C PRO A 427 18.91 -0.23 -7.09
#